data_AF-A0A3Q8ZB86-F1
#
_entry.id   AF-A0A3Q8ZB86-F1
#
_cell.length_a   1.000
_cell.length_b   1.000
_cell.length_c   1.000
_cell.angle_alpha   90.00
_cell.angle_beta   90.00
_cell.angle_gamma   90.00
#
_symmetry.space_group_name_H-M   'P 1'
#
loop_
_entity.id
_entity.type
_entity.pdbx_description
1 polymer ?
#
loop_
_entity_poly.entity_id
_entity_poly.type
_entity_poly.pdbx_seq_one_letter_code
_entity_poly.pdbx_strand_id
1 'polypeptide(L)'
;MSRATGFSCIRCGTVFPPDLRIDSRGCPICVSVAPANLRVAYNCQTLAPHGETPQNQLPSLWRYADMLPCASRDAISLGEGLTPLLPATTIGSALGVPNLLIKDEGRNPTWSHKDRFSTVAVSMARLAGARVIATASSGNAGASLAAYAARAGLRCVVVTFAGTAGAMLAQIKKYGAKIVPMADKSQRWPLLAAGVERLGWFATSPFQAPVVGSHPAGIEGYKTLAYEIFEQTHGSMPDWCVLPVCYGDALAGLFQGFTDLLEQGKIERIPRLAAAEIHGSLSEALANKTDLIAEAPAAFETLAVSMGTTRSTFQALRALRLSGGTAVRVGNPGLIDLQRQLAASEGIFAELASVTPLAAIETLRRQGIIVSSDRVVAIITASGLKDLDRSTVPEDRQPVFGTAGEAWEHLLKDEDHSSSRYEAA
;
A
#
# COMPACT_ATOMS: atom_id res chain seq x y z
N MET A 1 21.62 10.72 12.11
CA MET A 1 22.66 9.88 11.48
C MET A 1 21.98 8.66 10.89
N SER A 2 22.30 8.28 9.65
CA SER A 2 21.72 7.09 9.02
C SER A 2 22.24 5.81 9.69
N ARG A 3 21.36 4.81 9.82
CA ARG A 3 21.69 3.44 10.27
C ARG A 3 21.99 2.51 9.09
N ALA A 4 21.76 2.97 7.86
CA ALA A 4 22.06 2.23 6.65
C ALA A 4 23.58 2.14 6.45
N THR A 5 24.07 0.93 6.26
CA THR A 5 25.47 0.64 5.90
C THR A 5 25.69 0.52 4.40
N GLY A 6 24.60 0.46 3.63
CA GLY A 6 24.62 0.22 2.20
C GLY A 6 23.27 -0.22 1.68
N PHE A 7 23.30 -0.80 0.49
CA PHE A 7 22.16 -1.49 -0.11
C PHE A 7 22.54 -2.93 -0.44
N SER A 8 21.60 -3.86 -0.41
CA SER A 8 21.83 -5.22 -0.91
C SER A 8 20.78 -5.62 -1.94
N CYS A 9 21.18 -6.35 -2.97
CA CYS A 9 20.23 -6.89 -3.94
C CYS A 9 19.36 -7.96 -3.29
N ILE A 10 18.04 -7.83 -3.42
CA ILE A 10 17.08 -8.79 -2.86
C ILE A 10 17.15 -10.19 -3.51
N ARG A 11 17.81 -10.29 -4.67
CA ARG A 11 17.95 -11.53 -5.44
C ARG A 11 19.30 -12.21 -5.20
N CYS A 12 20.39 -11.55 -5.57
CA CYS A 12 21.74 -12.14 -5.51
C CYS A 12 22.51 -11.82 -4.22
N GLY A 13 21.96 -10.98 -3.33
CA GLY A 13 22.61 -10.61 -2.07
C GLY A 13 23.83 -9.69 -2.21
N THR A 14 24.24 -9.31 -3.42
CA THR A 14 25.36 -8.38 -3.64
C THR A 14 25.14 -7.08 -2.87
N VAL A 15 26.14 -6.68 -2.11
CA VAL A 15 26.14 -5.47 -1.29
C VAL A 15 26.78 -4.32 -2.08
N PHE A 16 26.17 -3.16 -1.96
CA PHE A 16 26.57 -1.90 -2.58
C PHE A 16 26.82 -0.85 -1.49
N PRO A 17 27.70 0.12 -1.74
CA PRO A 17 28.08 1.12 -0.75
C PRO A 17 26.90 2.07 -0.42
N PRO A 18 26.94 2.77 0.73
CA PRO A 18 25.85 3.62 1.21
C PRO A 18 25.64 4.89 0.37
N ASP A 19 26.64 5.32 -0.39
CA ASP A 19 26.59 6.43 -1.33
C ASP A 19 26.07 6.02 -2.73
N LEU A 20 25.65 4.75 -2.90
CA LEU A 20 25.03 4.30 -4.15
C LEU A 20 23.83 5.18 -4.48
N ARG A 21 23.93 5.85 -5.62
CA ARG A 21 22.81 6.60 -6.19
C ARG A 21 21.75 5.65 -6.72
N ILE A 22 20.57 5.67 -6.10
CA ILE A 22 19.41 4.93 -6.61
C ILE A 22 18.86 5.63 -7.86
N ASP A 23 18.88 4.92 -8.97
CA ASP A 23 18.48 5.44 -10.29
C ASP A 23 17.30 4.69 -10.92
N SER A 24 16.58 3.87 -10.14
CA SER A 24 15.48 3.01 -10.61
C SER A 24 15.86 1.90 -11.61
N ARG A 25 17.14 1.57 -11.82
CA ARG A 25 17.54 0.40 -12.64
C ARG A 25 17.64 -0.90 -11.84
N GLY A 26 17.71 -0.80 -10.51
CA GLY A 26 17.86 -1.94 -9.61
C GLY A 26 19.27 -2.53 -9.67
N CYS A 27 19.38 -3.83 -9.40
CA CYS A 27 20.69 -4.50 -9.38
C CYS A 27 21.25 -4.70 -10.81
N PRO A 28 22.46 -4.18 -11.11
CA PRO A 28 23.06 -4.30 -12.45
C PRO A 28 23.44 -5.74 -12.82
N ILE A 29 23.58 -6.63 -11.83
CA ILE A 29 23.92 -8.06 -12.05
C ILE A 29 22.67 -8.85 -12.43
N CYS A 30 21.52 -8.54 -11.80
CA CYS A 30 20.30 -9.31 -11.98
C CYS A 30 19.42 -8.80 -13.13
N VAL A 31 19.65 -7.60 -13.65
CA VAL A 31 18.74 -6.92 -14.59
C VAL A 31 18.41 -7.76 -15.83
N SER A 32 19.34 -8.56 -16.35
CA SER A 32 19.15 -9.42 -17.52
C SER A 32 18.31 -10.67 -17.26
N VAL A 33 18.21 -11.11 -16.00
CA VAL A 33 17.48 -12.33 -15.61
C VAL A 33 16.15 -11.97 -14.93
N ALA A 34 16.23 -11.10 -13.94
CA ALA A 34 15.12 -10.66 -13.13
C ALA A 34 15.43 -9.27 -12.56
N PRO A 35 14.88 -8.20 -13.15
CA PRO A 35 15.01 -6.83 -12.65
C PRO A 35 14.58 -6.75 -11.18
N ALA A 36 15.57 -6.65 -10.30
CA ALA A 36 15.39 -6.76 -8.86
C ALA A 36 15.77 -5.44 -8.19
N ASN A 37 14.91 -4.98 -7.28
CA ASN A 37 15.23 -3.83 -6.45
C ASN A 37 16.34 -4.16 -5.44
N LEU A 38 16.80 -3.14 -4.76
CA LEU A 38 17.67 -3.26 -3.60
C LEU A 38 16.83 -3.19 -2.32
N ARG A 39 17.43 -3.59 -1.21
CA ARG A 39 16.95 -3.32 0.16
C ARG A 39 18.03 -2.59 0.93
N VAL A 40 17.66 -1.89 1.99
CA VAL A 40 18.63 -1.25 2.88
C VAL A 40 19.43 -2.34 3.61
N ALA A 41 20.75 -2.18 3.68
CA ALA A 41 21.62 -3.05 4.47
C ALA A 41 21.91 -2.41 5.84
N TYR A 42 21.76 -3.18 6.90
CA TYR A 42 21.98 -2.76 8.29
C TYR A 42 23.23 -3.43 8.86
N ASN A 43 23.88 -2.81 9.85
CA ASN A 43 24.91 -3.49 10.62
C ASN A 43 24.25 -4.54 11.55
N CYS A 44 24.79 -5.75 11.65
CA CYS A 44 24.18 -6.85 12.41
C CYS A 44 24.00 -6.51 13.91
N GLN A 45 24.81 -5.59 14.44
CA GLN A 45 24.75 -5.14 15.84
C GLN A 45 23.61 -4.15 16.15
N THR A 46 22.91 -3.62 15.14
CA THR A 46 21.86 -2.58 15.32
C THR A 46 20.43 -3.10 15.49
N LEU A 47 20.21 -4.43 15.44
CA LEU A 47 18.86 -5.02 15.52
C LEU A 47 18.47 -5.51 16.93
N ALA A 48 19.27 -5.19 17.95
CA ALA A 48 18.87 -5.40 19.34
C ALA A 48 17.98 -4.22 19.77
N PRO A 49 16.74 -4.44 20.25
CA PRO A 49 15.94 -3.37 20.81
C PRO A 49 16.66 -2.83 22.04
N HIS A 50 17.25 -1.63 21.93
CA HIS A 50 17.62 -0.90 23.11
C HIS A 50 16.31 -0.48 23.76
N GLY A 51 16.09 -0.92 25.01
CA GLY A 51 14.90 -0.61 25.79
C GLY A 51 14.78 0.88 26.10
N GLU A 52 14.50 1.70 25.09
CA GLU A 52 14.01 3.05 25.29
C GLU A 52 12.62 2.94 25.91
N THR A 53 12.51 3.40 27.15
CA THR A 53 11.31 3.44 27.96
C THR A 53 10.07 3.95 27.17
N PRO A 54 8.87 3.39 27.40
CA PRO A 54 7.63 3.73 26.67
C PRO A 54 7.31 5.23 26.61
N GLN A 55 7.81 6.02 27.56
CA GLN A 55 7.56 7.47 27.67
C GLN A 55 8.16 8.33 26.53
N ASN A 56 9.10 7.83 25.73
CA ASN A 56 9.81 8.64 24.70
C ASN A 56 9.49 8.25 23.25
N GLN A 57 8.53 7.36 23.02
CA GLN A 57 8.18 6.91 21.68
C GLN A 57 7.17 7.89 21.05
N LEU A 58 7.49 8.42 19.87
CA LEU A 58 6.52 9.16 19.05
C LEU A 58 5.29 8.27 18.83
N PRO A 59 4.05 8.82 18.88
CA PRO A 59 2.83 8.07 18.58
C PRO A 59 2.71 7.84 17.07
N SER A 60 3.69 7.17 16.49
CA SER A 60 3.79 6.85 15.07
C SER A 60 4.63 5.59 14.87
N LEU A 61 4.76 5.14 13.62
CA LEU A 61 5.60 4.01 13.25
C LEU A 61 7.07 4.18 13.65
N TRP A 62 7.51 5.41 13.96
CA TRP A 62 8.88 5.69 14.39
C TRP A 62 9.22 5.13 15.77
N ARG A 63 8.25 4.56 16.50
CA ARG A 63 8.55 3.66 17.62
C ARG A 63 9.35 2.42 17.21
N TYR A 64 9.33 2.07 15.92
CA TYR A 64 10.14 0.99 15.33
C TYR A 64 11.45 1.49 14.72
N ALA A 65 11.95 2.68 15.12
CA ALA A 65 13.12 3.30 14.51
C ALA A 65 14.35 2.38 14.45
N ASP A 66 14.52 1.48 15.42
CA ASP A 66 15.62 0.49 15.49
C ASP A 66 15.64 -0.50 14.32
N MET A 67 14.50 -0.67 13.66
CA MET A 67 14.34 -1.52 12.49
C MET A 67 14.23 -0.72 11.18
N LEU A 68 14.53 0.59 11.24
CA LEU A 68 14.36 1.55 10.14
C LEU A 68 15.68 2.28 9.83
N PRO A 69 15.82 2.88 8.63
CA PRO A 69 17.11 3.38 8.14
C PRO A 69 17.64 4.64 8.83
N CYS A 70 16.87 5.26 9.74
CA CYS A 70 17.31 6.38 10.57
C CYS A 70 16.66 6.38 11.95
N ALA A 71 17.27 7.10 12.89
CA ALA A 71 16.76 7.27 14.25
C ALA A 71 15.48 8.12 14.29
N SER A 72 14.65 7.95 15.32
CA SER A 72 13.40 8.68 15.54
C SER A 72 13.59 10.21 15.58
N ARG A 73 14.70 10.71 16.13
CA ARG A 73 15.04 12.15 16.14
C ARG A 73 15.21 12.77 14.74
N ASP A 74 15.57 11.94 13.76
CA ASP A 74 15.79 12.35 12.36
C ASP A 74 14.52 12.15 11.50
N ALA A 75 13.43 11.65 12.10
CA ALA A 75 12.18 11.37 11.43
C ALA A 75 11.42 12.64 11.02
N ILE A 76 10.76 12.58 9.88
CA ILE A 76 9.70 13.49 9.47
C ILE A 76 8.38 12.75 9.66
N SER A 77 7.68 13.00 10.76
CA SER A 77 6.42 12.31 11.07
C SER A 77 5.22 13.25 11.04
N LEU A 78 4.07 12.70 10.66
CA LEU A 78 2.73 13.27 10.78
C LEU A 78 1.84 12.44 11.73
N GLY A 79 2.39 11.47 12.48
CA GLY A 79 1.62 10.56 13.33
C GLY A 79 1.15 9.28 12.61
N GLU A 80 1.81 8.89 11.54
CA GLU A 80 1.47 7.74 10.71
C GLU A 80 1.81 6.39 11.32
N GLY A 81 1.16 5.34 10.82
CA GLY A 81 1.22 4.01 11.39
C GLY A 81 0.30 3.87 12.61
N LEU A 82 0.51 2.79 13.36
CA LEU A 82 -0.31 2.38 14.50
C LEU A 82 -1.81 2.31 14.16
N THR A 83 -2.11 1.92 12.92
CA THR A 83 -3.47 1.92 12.40
C THR A 83 -4.27 0.76 12.99
N PRO A 84 -5.60 0.87 13.09
CA PRO A 84 -6.43 -0.18 13.68
C PRO A 84 -6.31 -1.52 12.95
N LEU A 85 -6.36 -2.61 13.73
CA LEU A 85 -6.62 -3.97 13.25
C LEU A 85 -7.99 -4.38 13.80
N LEU A 86 -9.00 -4.41 12.93
CA LEU A 86 -10.40 -4.50 13.31
C LEU A 86 -10.96 -5.87 12.95
N PRO A 87 -11.76 -6.53 13.81
CA PRO A 87 -12.53 -7.70 13.40
C PRO A 87 -13.58 -7.30 12.35
N ALA A 88 -13.73 -8.11 11.32
CA ALA A 88 -14.68 -7.90 10.23
C ALA A 88 -15.67 -9.08 10.17
N THR A 89 -16.50 -9.17 11.19
CA THR A 89 -17.25 -10.38 11.54
C THR A 89 -18.36 -10.68 10.53
N THR A 90 -19.11 -9.65 10.13
CA THR A 90 -20.29 -9.79 9.26
C THR A 90 -19.86 -10.11 7.84
N ILE A 91 -18.97 -9.30 7.28
CA ILE A 91 -18.44 -9.54 5.93
C ILE A 91 -17.56 -10.80 5.90
N GLY A 92 -16.77 -11.06 6.95
CA GLY A 92 -15.99 -12.29 7.07
C GLY A 92 -16.87 -13.53 7.00
N SER A 93 -17.99 -13.54 7.73
CA SER A 93 -18.97 -14.63 7.68
C SER A 93 -19.60 -14.77 6.29
N ALA A 94 -19.98 -13.68 5.64
CA ALA A 94 -20.52 -13.68 4.28
C ALA A 94 -19.53 -14.24 3.24
N LEU A 95 -18.23 -13.97 3.42
CA LEU A 95 -17.16 -14.50 2.59
C LEU A 95 -16.71 -15.93 2.97
N GLY A 96 -17.30 -16.52 4.02
CA GLY A 96 -16.94 -17.86 4.50
C GLY A 96 -15.61 -17.92 5.27
N VAL A 97 -15.12 -16.79 5.79
CA VAL A 97 -13.89 -16.60 6.56
C VAL A 97 -14.21 -15.81 7.84
N PRO A 98 -14.78 -16.46 8.88
CA PRO A 98 -15.24 -15.77 10.09
C PRO A 98 -14.10 -15.13 10.90
N ASN A 99 -12.87 -15.64 10.79
CA ASN A 99 -11.68 -15.09 11.45
C ASN A 99 -10.99 -14.01 10.61
N LEU A 100 -11.79 -13.12 9.99
CA LEU A 100 -11.30 -12.02 9.17
C LEU A 100 -11.01 -10.79 10.03
N LEU A 101 -9.81 -10.24 9.85
CA LEU A 101 -9.38 -8.97 10.39
C LEU A 101 -9.09 -7.99 9.26
N ILE A 102 -9.34 -6.70 9.50
CA ILE A 102 -9.03 -5.60 8.60
C ILE A 102 -7.94 -4.75 9.19
N LYS A 103 -6.81 -4.62 8.48
CA LYS A 103 -5.78 -3.63 8.76
C LYS A 103 -6.13 -2.35 8.00
N ASP A 104 -6.69 -1.37 8.70
CA ASP A 104 -7.26 -0.15 8.10
C ASP A 104 -6.22 0.97 7.95
N GLU A 105 -5.51 0.95 6.82
CA GLU A 105 -4.52 1.97 6.48
C GLU A 105 -5.14 3.29 5.98
N GLY A 106 -6.46 3.34 5.81
CA GLY A 106 -7.22 4.56 5.53
C GLY A 106 -7.27 5.54 6.69
N ARG A 107 -6.73 5.17 7.86
CA ARG A 107 -6.62 6.02 9.07
C ARG A 107 -5.30 6.77 9.21
N ASN A 108 -4.36 6.58 8.28
CA ASN A 108 -3.13 7.36 8.25
C ASN A 108 -3.40 8.87 7.94
N PRO A 109 -2.44 9.78 8.20
CA PRO A 109 -2.64 11.25 8.08
C PRO A 109 -3.11 11.76 6.72
N THR A 110 -2.70 11.12 5.62
CA THR A 110 -3.17 11.40 4.26
C THR A 110 -4.16 10.35 3.77
N TRP A 111 -4.73 9.57 4.67
CA TRP A 111 -5.75 8.54 4.45
C TRP A 111 -5.30 7.40 3.52
N SER A 112 -4.01 7.03 3.57
CA SER A 112 -3.51 5.83 2.88
C SER A 112 -2.22 5.27 3.48
N HIS A 113 -1.95 4.00 3.22
CA HIS A 113 -0.70 3.31 3.58
C HIS A 113 0.57 3.99 3.01
N LYS A 114 0.44 4.86 1.99
CA LYS A 114 1.58 5.57 1.40
C LYS A 114 2.34 6.44 2.40
N ASP A 115 1.70 6.79 3.50
CA ASP A 115 2.32 7.54 4.59
C ASP A 115 3.48 6.79 5.24
N ARG A 116 3.36 5.46 5.37
CA ARG A 116 4.46 4.60 5.83
C ARG A 116 5.69 4.70 4.93
N PHE A 117 5.47 4.78 3.63
CA PHE A 117 6.57 4.94 2.67
C PHE A 117 7.14 6.36 2.70
N SER A 118 6.27 7.38 2.62
CA SER A 118 6.67 8.77 2.45
C SER A 118 7.45 9.29 3.66
N THR A 119 7.05 8.91 4.87
CA THR A 119 7.75 9.29 6.10
C THR A 119 9.22 8.86 6.08
N VAL A 120 9.49 7.61 5.72
CA VAL A 120 10.86 7.08 5.67
C VAL A 120 11.62 7.66 4.48
N ALA A 121 10.99 7.71 3.30
CA ALA A 121 11.62 8.25 2.09
C ALA A 121 12.04 9.72 2.27
N VAL A 122 11.17 10.55 2.84
CA VAL A 122 11.42 11.99 3.05
C VAL A 122 12.45 12.21 4.16
N SER A 123 12.42 11.41 5.23
CA SER A 123 13.45 11.45 6.28
C SER A 123 14.83 11.15 5.71
N MET A 124 14.93 10.12 4.87
CA MET A 124 16.17 9.74 4.20
C MET A 124 16.60 10.76 3.15
N ALA A 125 15.67 11.35 2.39
CA ALA A 125 15.96 12.42 1.45
C ALA A 125 16.56 13.65 2.16
N ARG A 126 16.00 14.04 3.32
CA ARG A 126 16.51 15.14 4.15
C ARG A 126 17.92 14.84 4.66
N LEU A 127 18.18 13.63 5.16
CA LEU A 127 19.50 13.20 5.62
C LEU A 127 20.53 13.16 4.48
N ALA A 128 20.10 12.83 3.26
CA ALA A 128 20.94 12.89 2.06
C ALA A 128 21.14 14.32 1.51
N GLY A 129 20.62 15.35 2.18
CA GLY A 129 20.76 16.75 1.76
C GLY A 129 19.92 17.13 0.53
N ALA A 130 18.91 16.33 0.18
CA ALA A 130 18.05 16.63 -0.95
C ALA A 130 17.27 17.93 -0.72
N ARG A 131 17.20 18.78 -1.76
CA ARG A 131 16.39 20.02 -1.76
C ARG A 131 15.06 19.87 -2.49
N VAL A 132 14.93 18.81 -3.29
CA VAL A 132 13.75 18.50 -4.10
C VAL A 132 13.49 17.01 -4.01
N ILE A 133 12.25 16.65 -3.71
CA ILE A 133 11.75 15.29 -3.80
C ILE A 133 10.73 15.20 -4.94
N ALA A 134 10.71 14.09 -5.66
CA ALA A 134 9.90 13.98 -6.86
C ALA A 134 9.30 12.59 -7.07
N THR A 135 8.10 12.55 -7.67
CA THR A 135 7.38 11.30 -7.97
C THR A 135 6.54 11.41 -9.23
N ALA A 136 6.37 10.29 -9.93
CA ALA A 136 5.50 10.14 -11.08
C ALA A 136 4.16 9.50 -10.69
N SER A 137 3.35 10.21 -9.89
CA SER A 137 2.03 9.74 -9.43
C SER A 137 1.13 10.90 -8.99
N SER A 138 -0.06 11.02 -9.58
CA SER A 138 -1.15 11.88 -9.09
C SER A 138 -2.12 11.22 -8.11
N GLY A 139 -1.88 9.94 -7.77
CA GLY A 139 -2.67 9.19 -6.80
C GLY A 139 -2.19 9.35 -5.35
N ASN A 140 -2.52 8.37 -4.51
CA ASN A 140 -2.17 8.33 -3.08
C ASN A 140 -0.69 8.60 -2.79
N ALA A 141 0.22 8.09 -3.64
CA ALA A 141 1.66 8.30 -3.45
C ALA A 141 2.07 9.77 -3.65
N GLY A 142 1.42 10.51 -4.56
CA GLY A 142 1.69 11.92 -4.77
C GLY A 142 1.18 12.77 -3.60
N ALA A 143 -0.05 12.50 -3.15
CA ALA A 143 -0.66 13.20 -2.02
C ALA A 143 0.13 13.01 -0.73
N SER A 144 0.52 11.76 -0.43
CA SER A 144 1.37 11.43 0.71
C SER A 144 2.72 12.13 0.62
N LEU A 145 3.44 11.99 -0.50
CA LEU A 145 4.76 12.61 -0.66
C LEU A 145 4.73 14.13 -0.50
N ALA A 146 3.71 14.78 -1.06
CA ALA A 146 3.52 16.23 -0.92
C ALA A 146 3.32 16.66 0.54
N ALA A 147 2.53 15.93 1.32
CA ALA A 147 2.30 16.22 2.73
C ALA A 147 3.59 16.14 3.56
N TYR A 148 4.35 15.06 3.40
CA TYR A 148 5.61 14.88 4.13
C TYR A 148 6.70 15.85 3.66
N ALA A 149 6.77 16.16 2.37
CA ALA A 149 7.69 17.16 1.85
C ALA A 149 7.39 18.55 2.45
N ALA A 150 6.11 18.93 2.53
CA ALA A 150 5.69 20.17 3.18
C ALA A 150 6.11 20.21 4.66
N ARG A 151 5.89 19.12 5.40
CA ARG A 151 6.33 18.98 6.80
C ARG A 151 7.84 19.08 6.96
N ALA A 152 8.60 18.58 5.99
CA ALA A 152 10.06 18.61 5.98
C ALA A 152 10.67 19.91 5.46
N GLY A 153 9.86 20.84 4.92
CA GLY A 153 10.36 22.04 4.24
C GLY A 153 11.07 21.75 2.90
N LEU A 154 10.79 20.60 2.27
CA LEU A 154 11.35 20.22 0.98
C LEU A 154 10.44 20.64 -0.18
N ARG A 155 11.03 21.02 -1.31
CA ARG A 155 10.27 21.22 -2.54
C ARG A 155 9.80 19.86 -3.07
N CYS A 156 8.51 19.74 -3.39
CA CYS A 156 7.94 18.53 -3.96
C CYS A 156 7.53 18.75 -5.42
N VAL A 157 7.95 17.86 -6.31
CA VAL A 157 7.54 17.83 -7.72
C VAL A 157 6.71 16.57 -7.97
N VAL A 158 5.47 16.74 -8.42
CA VAL A 158 4.58 15.64 -8.77
C VAL A 158 4.31 15.65 -10.26
N VAL A 159 4.84 14.66 -10.98
CA VAL A 159 4.66 14.50 -12.41
C VAL A 159 3.41 13.65 -12.68
N THR A 160 2.40 14.24 -13.31
CA THR A 160 1.10 13.62 -13.62
C THR A 160 0.85 13.61 -15.13
N PHE A 161 -0.31 13.13 -15.56
CA PHE A 161 -0.86 13.33 -16.89
C PHE A 161 -1.90 14.46 -16.91
N ALA A 162 -2.11 15.08 -18.07
CA ALA A 162 -3.15 16.09 -18.26
C ALA A 162 -4.55 15.48 -18.06
N GLY A 163 -5.52 16.27 -17.60
CA GLY A 163 -6.89 15.81 -17.36
C GLY A 163 -7.10 15.02 -16.07
N THR A 164 -6.06 14.75 -15.27
CA THR A 164 -6.27 14.24 -13.91
C THR A 164 -6.96 15.32 -13.07
N ALA A 165 -8.08 14.97 -12.43
CA ALA A 165 -8.75 15.77 -11.41
C ALA A 165 -9.18 14.86 -10.26
N GLY A 166 -9.65 15.46 -9.16
CA GLY A 166 -10.18 14.71 -8.01
C GLY A 166 -9.48 15.03 -6.69
N ALA A 167 -9.91 14.33 -5.64
CA ALA A 167 -9.51 14.59 -4.25
C ALA A 167 -8.00 14.54 -4.04
N MET A 168 -7.30 13.60 -4.68
CA MET A 168 -5.86 13.44 -4.55
C MET A 168 -5.08 14.62 -5.15
N LEU A 169 -5.47 15.10 -6.34
CA LEU A 169 -4.83 16.27 -6.94
C LEU A 169 -5.09 17.54 -6.12
N ALA A 170 -6.29 17.68 -5.54
CA ALA A 170 -6.61 18.77 -4.64
C ALA A 170 -5.73 18.75 -3.37
N GLN A 171 -5.48 17.57 -2.79
CA GLN A 171 -4.54 17.42 -1.67
C GLN A 171 -3.12 17.83 -2.07
N ILE A 172 -2.62 17.33 -3.21
CA ILE A 172 -1.27 17.67 -3.71
C ILE A 172 -1.09 19.19 -3.86
N LYS A 173 -2.10 19.88 -4.41
CA LYS A 173 -2.12 21.35 -4.53
C LYS A 173 -2.07 22.04 -3.17
N LYS A 174 -2.92 21.60 -2.21
CA LYS A 174 -3.00 22.19 -0.87
C LYS A 174 -1.70 22.02 -0.07
N TYR A 175 -0.99 20.91 -0.26
CA TYR A 175 0.34 20.69 0.33
C TYR A 175 1.47 21.48 -0.36
N GLY A 176 1.17 22.26 -1.39
CA GLY A 176 2.13 23.17 -2.03
C GLY A 176 3.11 22.49 -3.00
N ALA A 177 2.84 21.26 -3.43
CA ALA A 177 3.68 20.59 -4.42
C ALA A 177 3.53 21.20 -5.82
N LYS A 178 4.65 21.26 -6.56
CA LYS A 178 4.65 21.65 -7.97
C LYS A 178 4.13 20.49 -8.80
N ILE A 179 2.89 20.60 -9.27
CA ILE A 179 2.29 19.64 -10.20
C ILE A 179 2.76 19.95 -11.61
N VAL A 180 3.25 18.93 -12.30
CA VAL A 180 3.66 18.99 -13.71
C VAL A 180 2.84 17.97 -14.51
N PRO A 181 1.74 18.41 -15.16
CA PRO A 181 0.94 17.54 -16.01
C PRO A 181 1.61 17.36 -17.39
N MET A 182 1.84 16.11 -17.77
CA MET A 182 2.33 15.74 -19.10
C MET A 182 1.15 15.40 -20.01
N ALA A 183 1.17 15.86 -21.25
CA ALA A 183 0.16 15.46 -22.24
C ALA A 183 0.26 13.96 -22.56
N ASP A 184 1.49 13.44 -22.64
CA ASP A 184 1.79 12.03 -22.88
C ASP A 184 2.32 11.36 -21.60
N LYS A 185 1.67 10.25 -21.21
CA LYS A 185 2.04 9.42 -20.06
C LYS A 185 3.48 8.90 -20.16
N SER A 186 4.00 8.69 -21.38
CA SER A 186 5.37 8.21 -21.64
C SER A 186 6.43 9.23 -21.19
N GLN A 187 6.09 10.52 -21.15
CA GLN A 187 7.02 11.61 -20.86
C GLN A 187 7.25 11.84 -19.36
N ARG A 188 6.49 11.19 -18.48
CA ARG A 188 6.62 11.36 -17.03
C ARG A 188 7.97 10.89 -16.50
N TRP A 189 8.45 9.76 -17.02
CA TRP A 189 9.72 9.14 -16.60
C TRP A 189 10.95 9.87 -17.16
N PRO A 190 11.01 10.24 -18.45
CA PRO A 190 12.08 11.09 -18.97
C PRO A 190 12.26 12.41 -18.21
N LEU A 191 11.17 13.09 -17.84
CA LEU A 191 11.24 14.31 -17.03
C LEU A 191 11.85 14.04 -15.65
N LEU A 192 11.38 12.98 -14.98
CA LEU A 192 11.87 12.62 -13.65
C LEU A 192 13.34 12.19 -13.70
N ALA A 193 13.75 11.42 -14.70
CA ALA A 193 15.14 11.04 -14.96
C ALA A 193 16.03 12.28 -15.18
N ALA A 194 15.59 13.24 -15.99
CA ALA A 194 16.33 14.48 -16.22
C ALA A 194 16.44 15.34 -14.94
N GLY A 195 15.39 15.41 -14.12
CA GLY A 195 15.42 16.10 -12.82
C GLY A 195 16.38 15.44 -11.83
N VAL A 196 16.41 14.10 -11.81
CA VAL A 196 17.40 13.34 -11.04
C VAL A 196 18.80 13.69 -11.55
N GLU A 197 19.09 13.46 -12.83
CA GLU A 197 20.43 13.61 -13.43
C GLU A 197 20.97 15.03 -13.31
N ARG A 198 20.20 16.04 -13.74
CA ARG A 198 20.66 17.42 -13.90
C ARG A 198 20.56 18.25 -12.63
N LEU A 199 19.60 17.94 -11.76
CA LEU A 199 19.25 18.78 -10.60
C LEU A 199 19.34 18.04 -9.25
N GLY A 200 19.75 16.77 -9.25
CA GLY A 200 19.90 15.98 -8.03
C GLY A 200 18.59 15.75 -7.29
N TRP A 201 17.46 15.64 -7.99
CA TRP A 201 16.18 15.34 -7.34
C TRP A 201 16.22 13.96 -6.67
N PHE A 202 15.62 13.86 -5.48
CA PHE A 202 15.38 12.58 -4.83
C PHE A 202 14.08 12.00 -5.38
N ALA A 203 14.17 11.06 -6.31
CA ALA A 203 13.01 10.41 -6.91
C ALA A 203 12.55 9.22 -6.07
N THR A 204 11.25 9.17 -5.75
CA THR A 204 10.69 8.11 -4.89
C THR A 204 9.95 7.02 -5.64
N SER A 205 9.46 7.29 -6.85
CA SER A 205 8.80 6.32 -7.73
C SER A 205 9.77 5.78 -8.79
N PRO A 206 9.46 4.64 -9.44
CA PRO A 206 10.18 4.25 -10.65
C PRO A 206 10.16 5.35 -11.71
N PHE A 207 11.26 5.50 -12.42
CA PHE A 207 11.39 6.38 -13.58
C PHE A 207 12.21 5.78 -14.73
N GLN A 208 12.44 4.47 -14.70
CA GLN A 208 13.11 3.71 -15.76
C GLN A 208 12.45 2.34 -15.94
N ALA A 209 12.59 1.80 -17.14
CA ALA A 209 12.28 0.41 -17.45
C ALA A 209 13.59 -0.42 -17.45
N PRO A 210 13.55 -1.70 -17.09
CA PRO A 210 12.42 -2.41 -16.50
C PRO A 210 12.08 -1.92 -15.08
N VAL A 211 10.80 -1.94 -14.71
CA VAL A 211 10.35 -1.45 -13.40
C VAL A 211 10.86 -2.36 -12.28
N VAL A 212 11.57 -1.77 -11.32
CA VAL A 212 12.03 -2.46 -10.10
C VAL A 212 11.34 -1.94 -8.84
N GLY A 213 10.20 -1.27 -8.96
CA GLY A 213 9.47 -0.69 -7.82
C GLY A 213 10.06 0.63 -7.33
N SER A 214 9.56 1.08 -6.18
CA SER A 214 9.86 2.42 -5.65
C SER A 214 11.23 2.48 -4.95
N HIS A 215 11.61 3.66 -4.49
CA HIS A 215 12.90 3.87 -3.81
C HIS A 215 13.04 2.95 -2.57
N PRO A 216 14.13 2.17 -2.46
CA PRO A 216 14.27 1.09 -1.47
C PRO A 216 14.17 1.58 -0.02
N ALA A 217 14.73 2.76 0.27
CA ALA A 217 14.62 3.35 1.60
C ALA A 217 13.17 3.62 2.03
N GLY A 218 12.28 4.00 1.10
CA GLY A 218 10.86 4.20 1.44
C GLY A 218 10.12 2.88 1.68
N ILE A 219 10.51 1.80 0.98
CA ILE A 219 9.89 0.47 1.14
C ILE A 219 10.07 -0.06 2.56
N GLU A 220 11.18 0.29 3.25
CA GLU A 220 11.41 -0.06 4.65
C GLU A 220 10.25 0.33 5.57
N GLY A 221 9.57 1.44 5.27
CA GLY A 221 8.42 1.87 6.06
C GLY A 221 7.27 0.86 6.06
N TYR A 222 7.09 0.08 5.00
CA TYR A 222 6.04 -0.95 4.92
C TYR A 222 6.30 -2.16 5.81
N LYS A 223 7.53 -2.38 6.29
CA LYS A 223 7.84 -3.43 7.28
C LYS A 223 7.02 -3.27 8.55
N THR A 224 6.74 -2.03 8.92
CA THR A 224 6.00 -1.68 10.13
C THR A 224 4.56 -2.21 10.14
N LEU A 225 4.00 -2.56 8.98
CA LEU A 225 2.73 -3.28 8.91
C LEU A 225 2.81 -4.63 9.63
N ALA A 226 3.89 -5.39 9.39
CA ALA A 226 4.10 -6.69 10.04
C ALA A 226 4.31 -6.56 11.55
N TYR A 227 5.05 -5.53 11.98
CA TYR A 227 5.29 -5.28 13.40
C TYR A 227 4.00 -4.96 14.13
N GLU A 228 3.17 -4.09 13.54
CA GLU A 228 1.87 -3.78 14.12
C GLU A 228 0.93 -4.98 14.12
N ILE A 229 0.86 -5.77 13.04
CA ILE A 229 0.05 -6.99 13.01
C ILE A 229 0.50 -7.96 14.12
N PHE A 230 1.80 -8.15 14.30
CA PHE A 230 2.34 -9.00 15.37
C PHE A 230 1.94 -8.47 16.77
N GLU A 231 2.13 -7.18 17.03
CA GLU A 231 1.77 -6.58 18.33
C GLU A 231 0.27 -6.64 18.60
N GLN A 232 -0.56 -6.28 17.60
CA GLN A 232 -2.02 -6.19 17.72
C GLN A 232 -2.70 -7.55 17.78
N THR A 233 -2.05 -8.61 17.29
CA THR A 233 -2.50 -9.99 17.45
C THR A 233 -1.93 -10.67 18.69
N HIS A 234 -1.16 -9.95 19.51
CA HIS A 234 -0.44 -10.48 20.67
C HIS A 234 0.41 -11.72 20.33
N GLY A 235 1.08 -11.68 19.18
CA GLY A 235 1.89 -12.78 18.66
C GLY A 235 1.11 -13.93 18.02
N SER A 236 -0.23 -13.89 18.06
CA SER A 236 -1.09 -14.90 17.42
C SER A 236 -1.20 -14.61 15.91
N MET A 237 -0.12 -14.93 15.19
CA MET A 237 0.05 -14.58 13.79
C MET A 237 -1.10 -15.09 12.89
N PRO A 238 -1.51 -14.32 11.88
CA PRO A 238 -2.47 -14.78 10.90
C PRO A 238 -1.88 -15.87 9.99
N ASP A 239 -2.75 -16.70 9.42
CA ASP A 239 -2.38 -17.66 8.38
C ASP A 239 -2.16 -16.98 7.04
N TRP A 240 -2.94 -15.92 6.77
CA TRP A 240 -2.91 -15.15 5.54
C TRP A 240 -2.90 -13.64 5.77
N CYS A 241 -2.13 -12.92 4.96
CA CYS A 241 -2.32 -11.49 4.73
C CYS A 241 -2.61 -11.23 3.26
N VAL A 242 -3.71 -10.54 2.97
CA VAL A 242 -4.18 -10.25 1.60
C VAL A 242 -4.20 -8.75 1.38
N LEU A 243 -3.60 -8.28 0.28
CA LEU A 243 -3.50 -6.85 -0.01
C LEU A 243 -3.56 -6.53 -1.51
N PRO A 244 -3.97 -5.30 -1.87
CA PRO A 244 -3.92 -4.85 -3.24
C PRO A 244 -2.47 -4.69 -3.70
N VAL A 245 -2.18 -5.12 -4.93
CA VAL A 245 -0.85 -5.08 -5.52
C VAL A 245 -0.85 -4.36 -6.87
N CYS A 246 0.01 -3.34 -6.93
CA CYS A 246 0.45 -2.65 -8.14
C CYS A 246 1.89 -3.11 -8.44
N TYR A 247 2.90 -2.24 -8.25
CA TYR A 247 4.31 -2.65 -8.25
C TYR A 247 4.72 -3.56 -7.08
N GLY A 248 3.86 -3.72 -6.06
CA GLY A 248 4.07 -4.65 -4.95
C GLY A 248 5.08 -4.21 -3.90
N ASP A 249 5.37 -2.91 -3.80
CA ASP A 249 6.25 -2.35 -2.77
C ASP A 249 5.76 -2.64 -1.34
N ALA A 250 4.45 -2.51 -1.09
CA ALA A 250 3.85 -2.79 0.22
C ALA A 250 3.89 -4.29 0.55
N LEU A 251 3.65 -5.16 -0.44
CA LEU A 251 3.76 -6.62 -0.29
C LEU A 251 5.19 -7.03 0.05
N ALA A 252 6.17 -6.47 -0.65
CA ALA A 252 7.58 -6.73 -0.41
C ALA A 252 8.04 -6.24 0.97
N GLY A 253 7.60 -5.04 1.39
CA GLY A 253 7.91 -4.51 2.71
C GLY A 253 7.25 -5.30 3.84
N LEU A 254 5.97 -5.69 3.68
CA LEU A 254 5.27 -6.56 4.62
C LEU A 254 6.01 -7.90 4.81
N PHE A 255 6.38 -8.54 3.71
CA PHE A 255 7.18 -9.77 3.73
C PHE A 255 8.51 -9.58 4.47
N GLN A 256 9.23 -8.49 4.19
CA GLN A 256 10.48 -8.22 4.88
C GLN A 256 10.26 -7.95 6.36
N GLY A 257 9.20 -7.26 6.78
CA GLY A 257 8.88 -7.07 8.19
C GLY A 257 8.59 -8.39 8.93
N PHE A 258 7.88 -9.34 8.31
CA PHE A 258 7.75 -10.69 8.89
C PHE A 258 9.08 -11.46 8.90
N THR A 259 9.93 -11.26 7.90
CA THR A 259 11.28 -11.83 7.90
C THR A 259 12.11 -11.29 9.07
N ASP A 260 12.05 -9.97 9.31
CA ASP A 260 12.74 -9.31 10.42
C ASP A 260 12.26 -9.89 11.78
N LEU A 261 10.95 -10.16 11.94
CA LEU A 261 10.39 -10.81 13.14
C LEU A 261 10.82 -12.28 13.28
N LEU A 262 10.90 -13.02 12.17
CA LEU A 262 11.34 -14.41 12.15
C LEU A 262 12.82 -14.52 12.54
N GLU A 263 13.67 -13.65 11.98
CA GLU A 263 15.11 -13.58 12.30
C GLU A 263 15.35 -13.20 13.76
N GLN A 264 14.44 -12.43 14.38
CA GLN A 264 14.44 -12.12 15.82
C GLN A 264 13.88 -13.25 16.71
N GLY A 265 13.38 -14.35 16.13
CA GLY A 265 12.74 -15.44 16.88
C GLY A 265 11.40 -15.05 17.52
N LYS A 266 10.76 -13.96 17.08
CA LYS A 266 9.46 -13.51 17.61
C LYS A 266 8.27 -14.27 17.03
N ILE A 267 8.44 -14.85 15.85
CA ILE A 267 7.45 -15.68 15.17
C ILE A 267 8.13 -16.96 14.67
N GLU A 268 7.37 -18.04 14.57
CA GLU A 268 7.89 -19.34 14.09
C GLU A 268 7.77 -19.49 12.56
N ARG A 269 6.84 -18.75 11.95
CA ARG A 269 6.56 -18.81 10.51
C ARG A 269 6.09 -17.46 9.98
N ILE A 270 6.39 -17.20 8.72
CA ILE A 270 5.84 -16.06 7.98
C ILE A 270 4.41 -16.40 7.53
N PRO A 271 3.42 -15.52 7.73
CA PRO A 271 2.08 -15.66 7.16
C PRO A 271 2.12 -15.80 5.64
N ARG A 272 1.24 -16.62 5.07
CA ARG A 272 1.10 -16.71 3.61
C ARG A 272 0.59 -15.37 3.07
N LEU A 273 1.13 -14.91 1.95
CA LEU A 273 0.73 -13.63 1.38
C LEU A 273 -0.14 -13.86 0.14
N ALA A 274 -1.21 -13.08 -0.03
CA ALA A 274 -2.00 -13.08 -1.25
C ALA A 274 -2.05 -11.69 -1.88
N ALA A 275 -1.72 -11.62 -3.16
CA ALA A 275 -1.79 -10.40 -3.95
C ALA A 275 -3.11 -10.34 -4.70
N ALA A 276 -3.93 -9.33 -4.43
CA ALA A 276 -5.01 -8.96 -5.34
C ALA A 276 -4.42 -8.07 -6.44
N GLU A 277 -4.53 -8.47 -7.70
CA GLU A 277 -4.00 -7.71 -8.86
C GLU A 277 -5.05 -7.60 -9.97
N ILE A 278 -4.90 -6.62 -10.86
CA ILE A 278 -5.88 -6.39 -11.94
C ILE A 278 -5.54 -7.20 -13.19
N HIS A 279 -4.35 -6.98 -13.76
CA HIS A 279 -3.99 -7.54 -15.07
C HIS A 279 -3.28 -8.89 -15.02
N GLY A 280 -2.85 -9.37 -13.85
CA GLY A 280 -2.42 -10.76 -13.69
C GLY A 280 -0.93 -11.05 -13.90
N SER A 281 -0.06 -10.03 -13.90
CA SER A 281 1.38 -10.22 -14.14
C SER A 281 2.07 -11.12 -13.09
N LEU A 282 1.62 -11.11 -11.82
CA LEU A 282 2.16 -11.99 -10.78
C LEU A 282 1.62 -13.42 -10.90
N SER A 283 0.31 -13.55 -11.16
CA SER A 283 -0.36 -14.83 -11.37
C SER A 283 0.26 -15.60 -12.54
N GLU A 284 0.60 -14.91 -13.64
CA GLU A 284 1.30 -15.50 -14.79
C GLU A 284 2.72 -15.92 -14.44
N ALA A 285 3.47 -15.07 -13.75
CA ALA A 285 4.84 -15.39 -13.36
C ALA A 285 4.92 -16.56 -12.36
N LEU A 286 3.92 -16.69 -11.47
CA LEU A 286 3.76 -17.84 -10.58
C LEU A 286 3.43 -19.12 -11.37
N ALA A 287 2.43 -19.07 -12.25
CA ALA A 287 2.02 -20.22 -13.06
C ALA A 287 3.15 -20.72 -13.98
N ASN A 288 3.87 -19.79 -14.61
CA ASN A 288 4.97 -20.09 -15.53
C ASN A 288 6.30 -20.34 -14.83
N LYS A 289 6.37 -20.23 -13.49
CA LYS A 289 7.58 -20.43 -12.68
C LYS A 289 8.78 -19.60 -13.16
N THR A 290 8.54 -18.38 -13.63
CA THR A 290 9.58 -17.46 -14.17
C THR A 290 9.90 -16.35 -13.18
N ASP A 291 11.15 -15.89 -13.13
CA ASP A 291 11.55 -14.70 -12.36
C ASP A 291 11.34 -13.39 -13.14
N LEU A 292 11.08 -13.48 -14.44
CA LEU A 292 10.87 -12.33 -15.30
C LEU A 292 9.38 -11.97 -15.32
N ILE A 293 9.02 -10.85 -14.71
CA ILE A 293 7.66 -10.30 -14.79
C ILE A 293 7.48 -9.62 -16.14
N ALA A 294 6.70 -10.23 -17.01
CA ALA A 294 6.27 -9.64 -18.28
C ALA A 294 5.19 -8.57 -18.06
N GLU A 295 5.03 -7.70 -19.04
CA GLU A 295 3.88 -6.80 -19.09
C GLU A 295 2.63 -7.61 -19.49
N ALA A 296 1.61 -7.58 -18.65
CA ALA A 296 0.33 -8.22 -18.91
C ALA A 296 -0.55 -7.33 -19.80
N PRO A 297 -1.39 -7.90 -20.68
CA PRO A 297 -2.35 -7.12 -21.45
C PRO A 297 -3.30 -6.32 -20.54
N ALA A 298 -3.54 -5.05 -20.89
CA ALA A 298 -4.55 -4.23 -20.24
C ALA A 298 -5.96 -4.71 -20.65
N ALA A 299 -6.42 -5.80 -20.03
CA ALA A 299 -7.62 -6.54 -20.45
C ALA A 299 -8.93 -5.72 -20.38
N PHE A 300 -9.02 -4.74 -19.49
CA PHE A 300 -10.19 -3.86 -19.30
C PHE A 300 -9.78 -2.58 -18.56
N GLU A 301 -10.63 -1.55 -18.63
CA GLU A 301 -10.49 -0.35 -17.79
C GLU A 301 -10.99 -0.64 -16.38
N THR A 302 -10.08 -0.60 -15.39
CA THR A 302 -10.42 -0.92 -14.00
C THR A 302 -11.00 0.28 -13.24
N LEU A 303 -12.00 0.02 -12.40
CA LEU A 303 -12.49 0.99 -11.43
C LEU A 303 -11.46 1.23 -10.31
N ALA A 304 -10.64 0.23 -9.99
CA ALA A 304 -9.55 0.27 -9.00
C ALA A 304 -8.27 0.92 -9.55
N VAL A 305 -8.35 2.19 -9.98
CA VAL A 305 -7.27 2.87 -10.73
C VAL A 305 -5.92 2.95 -10.03
N SER A 306 -5.89 2.92 -8.70
CA SER A 306 -4.64 2.86 -7.92
C SER A 306 -3.82 1.59 -8.17
N MET A 307 -4.37 0.59 -8.88
CA MET A 307 -3.76 -0.71 -9.19
C MET A 307 -3.66 -1.03 -10.68
N GLY A 308 -4.04 -0.12 -11.58
CA GLY A 308 -4.09 -0.34 -13.04
C GLY A 308 -2.72 -0.45 -13.74
N THR A 309 -1.70 -1.00 -13.08
CA THR A 309 -0.41 -1.32 -13.73
C THR A 309 -0.50 -2.66 -14.44
N THR A 310 0.01 -2.70 -15.66
CA THR A 310 0.15 -3.92 -16.48
C THR A 310 1.31 -4.79 -16.00
N ARG A 311 2.19 -4.27 -15.13
CA ARG A 311 3.38 -4.98 -14.68
C ARG A 311 3.62 -4.78 -13.19
N SER A 312 3.81 -5.88 -12.46
CA SER A 312 4.35 -5.88 -11.10
C SER A 312 5.87 -6.11 -11.11
N THR A 313 6.47 -6.50 -9.98
CA THR A 313 7.92 -6.54 -9.82
C THR A 313 8.43 -7.89 -9.28
N PHE A 314 9.72 -8.14 -9.46
CA PHE A 314 10.35 -9.35 -8.94
C PHE A 314 10.26 -9.43 -7.40
N GLN A 315 10.38 -8.33 -6.66
CA GLN A 315 10.25 -8.35 -5.20
C GLN A 315 8.87 -8.84 -4.73
N ALA A 316 7.82 -8.48 -5.46
CA ALA A 316 6.46 -8.91 -5.15
C ALA A 316 6.31 -10.42 -5.38
N LEU A 317 6.79 -10.91 -6.52
CA LEU A 317 6.83 -12.35 -6.82
C LEU A 317 7.66 -13.13 -5.79
N ARG A 318 8.82 -12.62 -5.40
CA ARG A 318 9.69 -13.23 -4.39
C ARG A 318 8.97 -13.32 -3.04
N ALA A 319 8.26 -12.27 -2.63
CA ALA A 319 7.47 -12.26 -1.39
C ALA A 319 6.38 -13.34 -1.41
N LEU A 320 5.66 -13.50 -2.53
CA LEU A 320 4.66 -14.56 -2.67
C LEU A 320 5.30 -15.95 -2.61
N ARG A 321 6.36 -16.21 -3.36
CA ARG A 321 7.01 -17.54 -3.38
C ARG A 321 7.56 -17.94 -2.01
N LEU A 322 8.29 -17.04 -1.36
CA LEU A 322 8.94 -17.36 -0.09
C LEU A 322 7.96 -17.43 1.09
N SER A 323 6.79 -16.79 0.99
CA SER A 323 5.72 -16.94 1.99
C SER A 323 4.80 -18.14 1.71
N GLY A 324 4.98 -18.89 0.62
CA GLY A 324 4.00 -19.91 0.20
C GLY A 324 2.66 -19.32 -0.22
N GLY A 325 2.70 -18.07 -0.71
CA GLY A 325 1.57 -17.25 -1.09
C GLY A 325 1.12 -17.41 -2.56
N THR A 326 0.18 -16.56 -2.97
CA THR A 326 -0.43 -16.63 -4.32
C THR A 326 -0.86 -15.25 -4.83
N ALA A 327 -1.28 -15.15 -6.10
CA ALA A 327 -1.86 -13.95 -6.69
C ALA A 327 -3.23 -14.25 -7.31
N VAL A 328 -4.16 -13.31 -7.16
CA VAL A 328 -5.54 -13.43 -7.62
C VAL A 328 -5.87 -12.22 -8.50
N ARG A 329 -6.40 -12.51 -9.69
CA ARG A 329 -6.91 -11.49 -10.60
C ARG A 329 -8.29 -11.02 -10.12
N VAL A 330 -8.46 -9.70 -9.99
CA VAL A 330 -9.71 -9.08 -9.56
C VAL A 330 -10.23 -8.15 -10.65
N GLY A 331 -11.51 -8.33 -11.01
CA GLY A 331 -12.22 -7.54 -12.02
C GLY A 331 -13.12 -6.45 -11.41
N ASN A 332 -13.80 -5.70 -12.28
CA ASN A 332 -14.84 -4.74 -11.88
C ASN A 332 -16.13 -5.38 -11.32
N PRO A 333 -16.62 -6.54 -11.81
CA PRO A 333 -17.90 -7.10 -11.35
C PRO A 333 -17.93 -7.29 -9.82
N GLY A 334 -18.98 -6.79 -9.17
CA GLY A 334 -19.18 -6.88 -7.72
C GLY A 334 -18.31 -5.96 -6.85
N LEU A 335 -17.34 -5.21 -7.42
CA LEU A 335 -16.40 -4.42 -6.62
C LEU A 335 -17.06 -3.27 -5.84
N ILE A 336 -17.99 -2.55 -6.47
CA ILE A 336 -18.75 -1.47 -5.81
C ILE A 336 -19.70 -2.06 -4.75
N ASP A 337 -20.34 -3.19 -5.04
CA ASP A 337 -21.24 -3.84 -4.08
C ASP A 337 -20.47 -4.33 -2.86
N LEU A 338 -19.26 -4.89 -3.06
CA LEU A 338 -18.39 -5.32 -1.97
C LEU A 338 -17.89 -4.13 -1.13
N GLN A 339 -17.59 -2.99 -1.76
CA GLN A 339 -17.29 -1.73 -1.05
C GLN A 339 -18.50 -1.28 -0.21
N ARG A 340 -19.71 -1.32 -0.78
CA ARG A 340 -20.95 -0.97 -0.09
C ARG A 340 -21.21 -1.90 1.10
N GLN A 341 -21.02 -3.21 0.91
CA GLN A 341 -21.16 -4.21 1.97
C GLN A 341 -20.16 -3.94 3.10
N LEU A 342 -18.89 -3.69 2.79
CA LEU A 342 -17.87 -3.37 3.79
C LEU A 342 -18.26 -2.11 4.60
N ALA A 343 -18.73 -1.06 3.91
CA ALA A 343 -19.17 0.17 4.57
C ALA A 343 -20.41 -0.05 5.44
N ALA A 344 -21.42 -0.76 4.94
CA ALA A 344 -22.69 -0.96 5.62
C ALA A 344 -22.61 -1.95 6.80
N SER A 345 -21.77 -2.98 6.68
CA SER A 345 -21.70 -4.06 7.68
C SER A 345 -20.60 -3.86 8.73
N GLU A 346 -19.52 -3.17 8.39
CA GLU A 346 -18.37 -2.99 9.29
C GLU A 346 -18.08 -1.51 9.59
N GLY A 347 -18.80 -0.56 8.98
CA GLY A 347 -18.55 0.87 9.14
C GLY A 347 -17.24 1.36 8.50
N ILE A 348 -16.66 0.59 7.57
CA ILE A 348 -15.37 0.90 6.95
C ILE A 348 -15.58 1.35 5.50
N PHE A 349 -15.39 2.66 5.25
CA PHE A 349 -15.43 3.19 3.88
C PHE A 349 -14.03 3.23 3.25
N ALA A 350 -13.77 2.32 2.33
CA ALA A 350 -12.48 2.09 1.67
C ALA A 350 -12.48 2.49 0.19
N GLU A 351 -11.33 2.88 -0.36
CA GLU A 351 -11.14 3.07 -1.82
C GLU A 351 -11.44 1.76 -2.57
N LEU A 352 -11.95 1.81 -3.82
CA LEU A 352 -12.26 0.59 -4.59
C LEU A 352 -11.05 -0.33 -4.76
N ALA A 353 -9.85 0.22 -4.97
CA ALA A 353 -8.62 -0.57 -5.00
C ALA A 353 -8.35 -1.29 -3.67
N SER A 354 -8.69 -0.64 -2.55
CA SER A 354 -8.51 -1.19 -1.22
C SER A 354 -9.50 -2.30 -0.87
N VAL A 355 -10.58 -2.46 -1.63
CA VAL A 355 -11.60 -3.53 -1.46
C VAL A 355 -11.19 -4.83 -2.18
N THR A 356 -10.28 -4.75 -3.16
CA THR A 356 -9.83 -5.93 -3.92
C THR A 356 -9.29 -7.11 -3.10
N PRO A 357 -8.68 -6.94 -1.89
CA PRO A 357 -8.34 -8.07 -1.03
C PRO A 357 -9.54 -8.92 -0.62
N LEU A 358 -10.70 -8.32 -0.40
CA LEU A 358 -11.91 -9.04 -0.01
C LEU A 358 -12.41 -9.92 -1.17
N ALA A 359 -12.39 -9.40 -2.40
CA ALA A 359 -12.72 -10.17 -3.60
C ALA A 359 -11.71 -11.32 -3.85
N ALA A 360 -10.43 -11.07 -3.55
CA ALA A 360 -9.40 -12.10 -3.60
C ALA A 360 -9.62 -13.18 -2.53
N ILE A 361 -9.99 -12.79 -1.30
CA ILE A 361 -10.32 -13.74 -0.22
C ILE A 361 -11.51 -14.62 -0.61
N GLU A 362 -12.58 -14.04 -1.16
CA GLU A 362 -13.75 -14.79 -1.66
C GLU A 362 -13.33 -15.85 -2.69
N THR A 363 -12.49 -15.44 -3.65
CA THR A 363 -12.00 -16.34 -4.70
C THR A 363 -11.15 -17.47 -4.13
N LEU A 364 -10.22 -17.15 -3.23
CA LEU A 364 -9.34 -18.14 -2.58
C LEU A 364 -10.12 -19.07 -1.66
N ARG A 365 -11.18 -18.58 -1.00
CA ARG A 365 -12.06 -19.38 -0.17
C ARG A 365 -12.85 -20.39 -1.02
N ARG A 366 -13.42 -19.94 -2.14
CA ARG A 366 -14.11 -20.83 -3.11
C ARG A 366 -13.18 -21.89 -3.71
N GLN A 367 -11.91 -21.55 -3.90
CA GLN A 367 -10.89 -22.48 -4.39
C GLN A 367 -10.36 -23.45 -3.31
N GLY A 368 -10.77 -23.29 -2.04
CA GLY A 368 -10.28 -24.10 -0.93
C GLY A 368 -8.83 -23.79 -0.51
N ILE A 369 -8.24 -22.69 -1.01
CA ILE A 369 -6.89 -22.25 -0.65
C ILE A 369 -6.88 -21.59 0.72
N ILE A 370 -7.90 -20.77 1.00
CA ILE A 370 -8.21 -20.27 2.34
C ILE A 370 -9.30 -21.18 2.93
N VAL A 371 -9.05 -21.72 4.12
CA VAL A 371 -10.03 -22.53 4.86
C VAL A 371 -10.79 -21.67 5.89
N SER A 372 -11.99 -22.08 6.32
CA SER A 372 -12.81 -21.27 7.26
C SER A 372 -12.16 -21.08 8.63
N SER A 373 -11.26 -21.98 9.01
CA SER A 373 -10.49 -21.87 10.26
C SER A 373 -9.31 -20.90 10.14
N ASP A 374 -8.86 -20.55 8.94
CA ASP A 374 -7.70 -19.67 8.75
C ASP A 374 -7.98 -18.30 9.36
N ARG A 375 -6.99 -17.75 10.06
CA ARG A 375 -7.00 -16.34 10.43
C ARG A 375 -6.47 -15.49 9.28
N VAL A 376 -7.27 -14.55 8.79
CA VAL A 376 -6.96 -13.77 7.60
C VAL A 376 -6.93 -12.28 7.93
N VAL A 377 -5.89 -11.58 7.48
CA VAL A 377 -5.82 -10.11 7.56
C VAL A 377 -5.97 -9.54 6.15
N ALA A 378 -7.06 -8.81 5.89
CA ALA A 378 -7.23 -7.98 4.71
C ALA A 378 -6.63 -6.59 4.97
N ILE A 379 -5.70 -6.14 4.11
CA ILE A 379 -5.08 -4.82 4.24
C ILE A 379 -5.81 -3.83 3.34
N ILE A 380 -6.56 -2.93 3.97
CA ILE A 380 -7.34 -1.89 3.32
C ILE A 380 -6.47 -0.64 3.20
N THR A 381 -5.96 -0.38 1.99
CA THR A 381 -4.82 0.53 1.79
C THR A 381 -5.11 2.03 1.78
N ALA A 382 -6.37 2.45 1.63
CA ALA A 382 -6.78 3.84 1.53
C ALA A 382 -8.28 4.02 1.81
N SER A 383 -8.64 5.23 2.26
CA SER A 383 -10.02 5.63 2.53
C SER A 383 -10.84 5.82 1.25
N GLY A 384 -12.15 5.53 1.31
CA GLY A 384 -13.09 5.77 0.20
C GLY A 384 -13.30 7.24 -0.14
N LEU A 385 -12.85 8.16 0.72
CA LEU A 385 -12.83 9.60 0.42
C LEU A 385 -11.86 9.96 -0.73
N LYS A 386 -11.09 9.00 -1.23
CA LYS A 386 -10.10 9.19 -2.31
C LYS A 386 -10.69 9.03 -3.72
N ASP A 387 -11.83 8.37 -3.86
CA ASP A 387 -12.45 8.01 -5.14
C ASP A 387 -13.99 8.09 -5.11
N LEU A 388 -14.52 9.07 -4.36
CA LEU A 388 -15.96 9.33 -4.21
C LEU A 388 -16.70 9.32 -5.55
N ASP A 389 -16.14 10.00 -6.55
CA ASP A 389 -16.69 10.15 -7.91
C ASP A 389 -16.87 8.83 -8.67
N ARG A 390 -16.18 7.77 -8.25
CA ARG A 390 -16.19 6.44 -8.89
C ARG A 390 -17.00 5.42 -8.10
N SER A 391 -17.10 5.63 -6.78
CA SER A 391 -17.90 4.79 -5.88
C SER A 391 -19.40 5.11 -5.90
N THR A 392 -19.78 6.28 -6.42
CA THR A 392 -21.18 6.69 -6.49
C THR A 392 -21.89 6.04 -7.68
N VAL A 393 -22.98 5.34 -7.38
CA VAL A 393 -24.02 5.02 -8.38
C VAL A 393 -24.74 6.35 -8.73
N PRO A 394 -25.13 6.60 -10.00
CA PRO A 394 -25.84 7.83 -10.37
C PRO A 394 -27.04 8.12 -9.45
N GLU A 395 -27.18 9.39 -9.06
CA GLU A 395 -28.08 9.93 -8.02
C GLU A 395 -29.46 9.23 -7.93
N ASP A 396 -29.68 8.43 -6.88
CA ASP A 396 -30.98 8.44 -6.20
C ASP A 396 -31.05 9.78 -5.46
N ARG A 397 -31.65 10.79 -6.09
CA ARG A 397 -31.89 12.06 -5.41
C ARG A 397 -32.75 11.78 -4.20
N GLN A 398 -32.21 12.01 -3.02
CA GLN A 398 -33.00 11.88 -1.81
C GLN A 398 -34.18 12.86 -1.89
N PRO A 399 -35.39 12.40 -1.57
CA PRO A 399 -36.55 13.28 -1.51
C PRO A 399 -36.29 14.41 -0.51
N VAL A 400 -36.69 15.63 -0.88
CA VAL A 400 -36.64 16.81 0.00
C VAL A 400 -38.04 17.02 0.55
N PHE A 401 -38.17 16.94 1.88
CA PHE A 401 -39.44 17.11 2.57
C PHE A 401 -39.63 18.57 2.99
N GLY A 402 -40.82 19.11 2.76
CA GLY A 402 -41.19 20.48 3.15
C GLY A 402 -41.50 20.60 4.64
N THR A 403 -41.87 19.50 5.30
CA THR A 403 -42.16 19.46 6.74
C THR A 403 -41.61 18.20 7.42
N ALA A 404 -41.49 18.25 8.75
CA ALA A 404 -41.14 17.08 9.55
C ALA A 404 -42.19 15.95 9.45
N GLY A 405 -43.48 16.29 9.25
CA GLY A 405 -44.56 15.32 9.08
C GLY A 405 -44.42 14.52 7.78
N GLU A 406 -44.14 15.20 6.66
CA GLU A 406 -43.88 14.56 5.36
C GLU A 406 -42.67 13.62 5.42
N ALA A 407 -41.61 14.04 6.11
CA ALA A 407 -40.44 13.19 6.34
C ALA A 407 -40.80 11.95 7.19
N TRP A 408 -41.61 12.11 8.24
CA TRP A 408 -42.03 11.02 9.10
C TRP A 408 -42.89 9.99 8.37
N GLU A 409 -43.85 10.43 7.55
CA GLU A 409 -44.68 9.55 6.74
C GLU A 409 -43.86 8.76 5.71
N HIS A 410 -42.81 9.36 5.16
CA HIS A 410 -41.89 8.65 4.26
C HIS A 410 -41.12 7.57 5.00
N LEU A 411 -40.58 7.88 6.19
CA LEU A 411 -39.84 6.91 7.01
C LEU A 411 -40.70 5.71 7.42
N LEU A 412 -41.96 5.93 7.79
CA LEU A 412 -42.88 4.85 8.16
C LEU A 412 -43.17 3.89 6.99
N LYS A 413 -43.21 4.38 5.75
CA LYS A 413 -43.41 3.54 4.55
C LYS A 413 -42.20 2.63 4.29
N ASP A 414 -41.00 3.07 4.63
CA ASP A 414 -39.78 2.27 4.49
C ASP A 414 -39.67 1.19 5.58
N GLU A 415 -40.16 1.47 6.80
CA GLU A 415 -40.19 0.48 7.89
C GLU A 415 -41.11 -0.71 7.57
N ASP A 416 -42.31 -0.46 7.01
CA ASP A 416 -43.27 -1.51 6.58
C ASP A 416 -42.73 -2.42 5.46
N HIS A 417 -41.77 -1.96 4.66
CA HIS A 417 -41.11 -2.77 3.64
C HIS A 417 -39.86 -3.52 4.16
N SER A 418 -39.26 -3.06 5.26
CA SER A 418 -38.06 -3.65 5.87
C SER A 418 -38.37 -4.87 6.75
N SER A 419 -39.54 -4.90 7.39
CA SER A 419 -40.02 -6.00 8.24
C SER A 419 -40.24 -7.31 7.47
N SER A 420 -40.52 -7.25 6.17
CA SER A 420 -40.60 -8.43 5.30
C SER A 420 -39.25 -9.08 4.96
N ARG A 421 -38.11 -8.39 5.15
CA ARG A 421 -36.78 -8.91 4.78
C ARG A 421 -36.04 -9.62 5.92
N TYR A 422 -36.45 -9.40 7.17
CA TYR A 422 -35.85 -10.05 8.34
C TYR A 422 -36.52 -11.37 8.74
N GLU A 423 -37.72 -11.69 8.22
CA GLU A 423 -38.39 -12.99 8.47
C GLU A 423 -37.97 -14.12 7.50
N ALA A 424 -37.04 -13.86 6.57
CA ALA A 424 -36.60 -14.83 5.56
C ALA A 424 -35.06 -15.04 5.52
N ALA A 425 -34.39 -14.95 6.66
CA ALA A 425 -32.96 -15.29 6.81
C ALA A 425 -32.76 -16.40 7.85
#